data_AF-A0A2H0W376-F1
#
_entry.id   AF-A0A2H0W376-F1
#
_cell.length_a   1.000
_cell.length_b   1.000
_cell.length_c   1.000
_cell.angle_alpha   90.00
_cell.angle_beta   90.00
_cell.angle_gamma   90.00
#
_symmetry.space_group_name_H-M   'P 1'
#
loop_
_entity.id
_entity.type
_entity.pdbx_description
1 polymer ?
#
loop_
_entity_poly.entity_id
_entity_poly.type
_entity_poly.pdbx_seq_one_letter_code
_entity_poly.pdbx_strand_id
1 'polypeptide(L)'
;MKKKYTKPEQLDKYAFLWSQARLVIAAVALFLGGTPPFIAYSPSSLIGTLSSLHAVAYLISGVAAIYMVYRWNQSKQKLFGHKNKIDLAAFFVSIVSGVNLGLVGLLGKNIGMSITSSYPIFILVGIIYLISMMHLQKRWNHSGQKMFS
;
A
#
# COMPACT_ATOMS: atom_id res chain seq x y z
N MET A 1 19.35 -14.48 19.98
CA MET A 1 19.51 -14.66 18.51
C MET A 1 18.44 -13.85 17.78
N LYS A 2 18.79 -12.80 17.02
CA LYS A 2 17.83 -12.09 16.15
C LYS A 2 17.52 -12.98 14.95
N LYS A 3 16.24 -13.34 14.73
CA LYS A 3 15.78 -14.17 13.61
C LYS A 3 16.06 -13.46 12.27
N LYS A 4 16.41 -14.19 11.21
CA LYS A 4 16.80 -13.63 9.88
C LYS A 4 15.77 -12.62 9.31
N TYR A 5 14.50 -12.80 9.62
CA TYR A 5 13.37 -11.95 9.20
C TYR A 5 13.20 -10.65 10.00
N THR A 6 13.94 -10.48 11.10
CA THR A 6 13.91 -9.26 11.95
C THR A 6 15.06 -8.30 11.65
N LYS A 7 15.83 -8.55 10.59
CA LYS A 7 16.85 -7.59 10.13
C LYS A 7 16.14 -6.39 9.49
N PRO A 8 16.54 -5.14 9.80
CA PRO A 8 15.92 -3.94 9.25
C PRO A 8 15.79 -3.95 7.72
N GLU A 9 16.81 -4.46 7.01
CA GLU A 9 16.81 -4.57 5.54
C GLU A 9 15.72 -5.49 4.99
N GLN A 10 15.43 -6.60 5.69
CA GLN A 10 14.40 -7.55 5.28
C GLN A 10 13.01 -6.96 5.54
N LEU A 11 12.83 -6.27 6.67
CA LEU A 11 11.59 -5.57 6.98
C LEU A 11 11.30 -4.47 5.95
N ASP A 12 12.31 -3.71 5.53
CA ASP A 12 12.18 -2.69 4.49
C ASP A 12 11.70 -3.31 3.17
N LYS A 13 12.32 -4.42 2.76
CA LYS A 13 11.95 -5.15 1.55
C LYS A 13 10.51 -5.67 1.61
N TYR A 14 10.12 -6.32 2.70
CA TYR A 14 8.77 -6.87 2.81
C TYR A 14 7.71 -5.79 2.94
N ALA A 15 7.96 -4.72 3.72
CA ALA A 15 7.05 -3.58 3.81
C ALA A 15 6.87 -2.90 2.44
N PHE A 16 7.95 -2.76 1.68
CA PHE A 16 7.89 -2.24 0.32
C PHE A 16 7.06 -3.15 -0.61
N LEU A 17 7.39 -4.44 -0.69
CA LEU A 17 6.68 -5.39 -1.56
C LEU A 17 5.20 -5.52 -1.20
N TRP A 18 4.88 -5.56 0.10
CA TRP A 18 3.50 -5.53 0.58
C TRP A 18 2.76 -4.29 0.09
N SER A 19 3.42 -3.13 0.16
CA SER A 19 2.85 -1.86 -0.28
C SER A 19 2.63 -1.82 -1.79
N GLN A 20 3.52 -2.40 -2.60
CA GLN A 20 3.35 -2.55 -4.04
C GLN A 20 2.15 -3.45 -4.37
N ALA A 21 2.09 -4.65 -3.79
CA ALA A 21 1.00 -5.60 -4.02
C ALA A 21 -0.37 -4.99 -3.65
N ARG A 22 -0.42 -4.30 -2.51
CA ARG A 22 -1.61 -3.60 -2.04
C ARG A 22 -2.05 -2.48 -2.99
N LEU A 23 -1.13 -1.69 -3.57
CA LEU A 23 -1.52 -0.67 -4.56
C LEU A 23 -2.19 -1.30 -5.79
N VAL A 24 -1.69 -2.46 -6.25
CA VAL A 24 -2.32 -3.21 -7.35
C VAL A 24 -3.71 -3.68 -6.97
N ILE A 25 -3.86 -4.35 -5.83
CA ILE A 25 -5.16 -4.85 -5.36
C ILE A 25 -6.16 -3.71 -5.16
N ALA A 26 -5.70 -2.59 -4.59
CA ALA A 26 -6.53 -1.40 -4.41
C ALA A 26 -6.95 -0.76 -5.74
N ALA A 27 -6.06 -0.71 -6.74
CA ALA A 27 -6.41 -0.24 -8.08
C ALA A 27 -7.49 -1.11 -8.73
N VAL A 28 -7.37 -2.44 -8.63
CA VAL A 28 -8.41 -3.37 -9.10
C VAL A 28 -9.74 -3.12 -8.38
N ALA A 29 -9.73 -2.96 -7.06
CA ALA A 29 -10.92 -2.65 -6.29
C ALA A 29 -11.61 -1.36 -6.77
N LEU A 30 -10.81 -0.32 -7.06
CA LEU A 30 -11.31 0.95 -7.58
C LEU A 30 -11.94 0.79 -8.98
N PHE A 31 -11.31 0.02 -9.87
CA PHE A 31 -11.87 -0.28 -11.19
C PHE A 31 -13.20 -1.05 -11.12
N LEU A 32 -13.38 -1.86 -10.08
CA LEU A 32 -14.63 -2.56 -9.76
C LEU A 32 -15.65 -1.68 -9.00
N GLY A 33 -15.48 -0.36 -9.03
CA GLY A 33 -16.42 0.57 -8.39
C GLY A 33 -16.24 0.69 -6.88
N GLY A 34 -15.04 0.40 -6.35
CA GLY A 34 -14.76 0.41 -4.92
C GLY A 34 -15.06 -0.90 -4.20
N THR A 35 -15.46 -1.94 -4.94
CA THR A 35 -15.75 -3.27 -4.40
C THR A 35 -14.45 -4.06 -4.22
N PRO A 36 -14.15 -4.62 -3.03
CA PRO A 36 -13.02 -5.51 -2.84
C PRO A 36 -13.08 -6.71 -3.80
N PRO A 37 -11.98 -7.07 -4.50
CA PRO A 37 -12.01 -8.12 -5.52
C PRO A 37 -12.51 -9.48 -5.01
N PHE A 38 -12.17 -9.85 -3.77
CA PHE A 38 -12.63 -11.12 -3.21
C PHE A 38 -14.14 -11.17 -3.01
N ILE A 39 -14.81 -10.03 -2.77
CA ILE A 39 -16.28 -9.98 -2.66
C ILE A 39 -16.91 -10.21 -4.03
N ALA A 40 -16.30 -9.69 -5.10
CA ALA A 40 -16.82 -9.82 -6.45
C ALA A 40 -16.72 -11.26 -7.02
N TYR A 41 -15.73 -12.04 -6.60
CA TYR A 41 -15.41 -13.33 -7.23
C TYR A 41 -15.45 -14.56 -6.31
N SER A 42 -15.67 -14.41 -4.99
CA SER A 42 -15.64 -15.56 -4.08
C SER A 42 -17.03 -16.16 -3.82
N PRO A 43 -17.13 -17.48 -3.59
CA PRO A 43 -18.36 -18.13 -3.14
C PRO A 43 -18.87 -17.52 -1.82
N SER A 44 -20.19 -17.41 -1.68
CA SER A 44 -20.84 -16.78 -0.51
C SER A 44 -20.47 -17.45 0.83
N SER A 45 -20.20 -18.75 0.82
CA SER A 45 -19.79 -19.54 1.99
C SER A 45 -18.41 -19.16 2.56
N LEU A 46 -17.55 -18.49 1.78
CA LEU A 46 -16.20 -18.09 2.21
C LEU A 46 -16.10 -16.61 2.59
N ILE A 47 -17.16 -15.82 2.37
CA ILE A 47 -17.12 -14.36 2.54
C ILE A 47 -16.76 -13.96 3.98
N GLY A 48 -17.27 -14.65 5.00
CA GLY A 48 -16.98 -14.31 6.41
C GLY A 48 -15.50 -14.46 6.78
N THR A 49 -14.90 -15.59 6.42
CA THR A 49 -13.47 -15.86 6.66
C THR A 49 -12.58 -14.92 5.86
N LEU A 50 -12.90 -14.71 4.57
CA LEU A 50 -12.14 -13.82 3.70
C LEU A 50 -12.24 -12.37 4.16
N SER A 51 -13.40 -11.92 4.66
CA SER A 51 -13.58 -10.57 5.21
C SER A 51 -12.69 -10.34 6.43
N SER A 52 -12.58 -11.34 7.31
CA SER A 52 -11.70 -11.27 8.49
C SER A 52 -10.23 -11.20 8.11
N LEU A 53 -9.79 -12.05 7.17
CA LEU A 53 -8.42 -12.02 6.64
C LEU A 53 -8.12 -10.69 5.92
N HIS A 54 -9.09 -10.15 5.20
CA HIS A 54 -8.97 -8.89 4.50
C HIS A 54 -8.84 -7.70 5.47
N ALA A 55 -9.60 -7.69 6.56
CA ALA A 55 -9.46 -6.71 7.63
C ALA A 55 -8.03 -6.75 8.22
N VAL A 56 -7.50 -7.94 8.49
CA VAL A 56 -6.11 -8.11 8.95
C VAL A 56 -5.11 -7.60 7.91
N ALA A 57 -5.29 -7.90 6.62
CA ALA A 57 -4.44 -7.40 5.55
C ALA A 57 -4.46 -5.86 5.46
N TYR A 58 -5.61 -5.26 5.70
CA TYR A 58 -5.77 -3.81 5.79
C TYR A 58 -5.01 -3.21 6.98
N LEU A 59 -5.10 -3.83 8.16
CA LEU A 59 -4.31 -3.43 9.33
C LEU A 59 -2.80 -3.49 9.05
N ILE A 60 -2.33 -4.60 8.48
CA ILE A 60 -0.92 -4.78 8.09
C ILE A 60 -0.49 -3.68 7.11
N SER A 61 -1.37 -3.28 6.19
CA SER A 61 -1.10 -2.18 5.26
C SER A 61 -0.89 -0.84 5.96
N GLY A 62 -1.68 -0.54 7.00
CA GLY A 62 -1.48 0.65 7.84
C GLY A 62 -0.16 0.61 8.60
N VAL A 63 0.15 -0.53 9.22
CA VAL A 63 1.41 -0.73 9.96
C VAL A 63 2.62 -0.60 9.03
N ALA A 64 2.57 -1.21 7.84
CA ALA A 64 3.63 -1.11 6.84
C ALA A 64 3.85 0.33 6.38
N ALA A 65 2.77 1.11 6.17
CA ALA A 65 2.86 2.52 5.81
C ALA A 65 3.53 3.34 6.93
N ILE A 66 3.10 3.17 8.18
CA ILE A 66 3.70 3.86 9.33
C ILE A 66 5.18 3.50 9.46
N TYR A 67 5.53 2.22 9.33
CA TYR A 67 6.91 1.75 9.35
C TYR A 67 7.76 2.39 8.26
N MET A 68 7.26 2.46 7.02
CA MET A 68 7.98 3.11 5.92
C MET A 68 8.17 4.61 6.14
N VAL A 69 7.19 5.31 6.71
CA VAL A 69 7.35 6.74 7.10
C VAL A 69 8.42 6.90 8.17
N TYR A 70 8.42 6.02 9.18
CA TYR A 70 9.45 6.00 10.20
C TYR A 70 10.85 5.81 9.58
N ARG A 71 11.01 4.85 8.67
CA ARG A 71 12.29 4.61 7.97
C ARG A 71 12.69 5.74 7.05
N TRP A 72 11.74 6.37 6.36
CA TRP A 72 11.99 7.56 5.55
C TRP A 72 12.55 8.71 6.40
N ASN A 73 11.98 8.93 7.59
CA ASN A 73 12.48 9.94 8.51
C ASN A 73 13.91 9.61 9.00
N GLN A 74 14.18 8.35 9.36
CA GLN A 74 15.52 7.89 9.78
C GLN A 74 16.57 8.07 8.66
N SER A 75 16.20 7.86 7.40
CA SER A 75 17.07 8.08 6.23
C SER A 75 17.16 9.53 5.78
N LYS A 76 16.96 10.51 6.68
CA LYS A 76 17.03 11.96 6.40
C LYS A 76 16.12 12.38 5.25
N GLN A 77 14.96 11.74 5.15
CA GLN A 77 13.95 11.96 4.12
C GLN A 77 14.42 11.65 2.69
N LYS A 78 15.41 10.75 2.54
CA LYS A 78 15.90 10.29 1.25
C LYS A 78 15.22 8.98 0.87
N LEU A 79 14.78 8.90 -0.38
CA LEU A 79 14.31 7.67 -1.02
C LEU A 79 15.33 7.29 -2.09
N PHE A 80 15.73 6.02 -2.11
CA PHE A 80 16.73 5.53 -3.07
C PHE A 80 18.03 6.37 -3.05
N GLY A 81 18.43 6.84 -1.87
CA GLY A 81 19.61 7.69 -1.65
C GLY A 81 19.44 9.18 -1.98
N HIS A 82 18.30 9.62 -2.52
CA HIS A 82 18.10 10.97 -3.05
C HIS A 82 16.80 11.63 -2.57
N LYS A 83 16.70 12.96 -2.70
CA LYS A 83 15.47 13.73 -2.44
C LYS A 83 14.76 14.10 -3.74
N ASN A 84 14.35 13.10 -4.52
CA ASN A 84 13.64 13.34 -5.78
C ASN A 84 12.14 13.57 -5.51
N LYS A 85 11.56 14.64 -6.09
CA LYS A 85 10.16 15.03 -5.87
C LYS A 85 9.16 13.98 -6.40
N ILE A 86 9.47 13.32 -7.51
CA ILE A 86 8.59 12.30 -8.12
C ILE A 86 8.61 11.04 -7.26
N ASP A 87 9.80 10.61 -6.81
CA ASP A 87 9.94 9.47 -5.88
C ASP A 87 9.13 9.73 -4.59
N LEU A 88 9.19 10.96 -4.08
CA LEU A 88 8.47 11.38 -2.89
C LEU A 88 6.94 11.41 -3.10
N ALA A 89 6.47 11.93 -4.22
CA ALA A 89 5.03 11.96 -4.54
C ALA A 89 4.45 10.55 -4.65
N ALA A 90 5.11 9.66 -5.41
CA ALA A 90 4.70 8.27 -5.54
C ALA A 90 4.74 7.53 -4.19
N PHE A 91 5.75 7.82 -3.36
CA PHE A 91 5.83 7.30 -2.01
C PHE A 91 4.65 7.74 -1.15
N PHE A 92 4.29 9.03 -1.16
CA PHE A 92 3.14 9.52 -0.39
C PHE A 92 1.80 8.95 -0.87
N VAL A 93 1.61 8.74 -2.17
CA VAL A 93 0.44 7.99 -2.69
C VAL A 93 0.36 6.62 -2.02
N SER A 94 1.50 5.91 -1.95
CA SER A 94 1.56 4.63 -1.25
C SER A 94 1.23 4.77 0.24
N ILE A 95 1.85 5.72 0.95
CA ILE A 95 1.62 5.92 2.39
C ILE A 95 0.17 6.25 2.71
N VAL A 96 -0.39 7.29 2.08
CA VAL A 96 -1.76 7.76 2.35
C VAL A 96 -2.77 6.66 2.08
N SER A 97 -2.60 5.94 0.98
CA SER A 97 -3.43 4.79 0.67
C SER A 97 -3.30 3.69 1.75
N GLY A 98 -2.09 3.44 2.27
CA GLY A 98 -1.84 2.38 3.24
C GLY A 98 -2.44 2.69 4.60
N VAL A 99 -2.28 3.94 5.06
CA VAL A 99 -2.90 4.46 6.28
C VAL A 99 -4.43 4.43 6.16
N ASN A 100 -4.99 4.88 5.04
CA ASN A 100 -6.44 4.84 4.81
C ASN A 100 -6.97 3.40 4.94
N LEU A 101 -6.33 2.42 4.29
CA LEU A 101 -6.72 1.02 4.41
C LEU A 101 -6.56 0.48 5.85
N GLY A 102 -5.50 0.86 6.56
CA GLY A 102 -5.35 0.53 7.99
C GLY A 102 -6.52 1.03 8.84
N LEU A 103 -6.97 2.26 8.61
CA LEU A 103 -8.15 2.81 9.27
C LEU A 103 -9.43 2.07 8.89
N VAL A 104 -9.58 1.66 7.62
CA VAL A 104 -10.71 0.81 7.18
C VAL A 104 -10.71 -0.52 7.91
N GLY A 105 -9.54 -1.16 8.07
CA GLY A 105 -9.39 -2.42 8.80
C GLY A 105 -9.76 -2.30 10.28
N LEU A 106 -9.48 -1.15 10.91
CA LEU A 106 -9.83 -0.88 12.31
C LEU A 106 -11.30 -0.53 12.50
N LEU A 107 -11.85 0.34 11.66
CA LEU A 107 -13.15 0.99 11.86
C LEU A 107 -14.28 0.33 11.07
N GLY A 108 -13.95 -0.58 10.15
CA GLY A 108 -14.90 -1.17 9.20
C GLY A 108 -15.47 -0.17 8.17
N LYS A 109 -15.05 1.10 8.21
CA LYS A 109 -15.54 2.18 7.34
C LYS A 109 -14.43 2.72 6.46
N ASN A 110 -14.69 2.80 5.16
CA ASN A 110 -13.76 3.41 4.20
C ASN A 110 -14.01 4.92 4.09
N ILE A 111 -13.24 5.70 4.86
CA ILE A 111 -13.34 7.17 4.93
C ILE A 111 -13.15 7.80 3.54
N GLY A 112 -12.23 7.27 2.73
CA GLY A 112 -12.00 7.78 1.37
C GLY A 112 -13.19 7.59 0.43
N MET A 113 -13.90 6.46 0.54
CA MET A 113 -15.09 6.20 -0.29
C MET A 113 -16.32 7.00 0.14
N SER A 114 -16.36 7.50 1.38
CA SER A 114 -17.48 8.32 1.87
C SER A 114 -17.47 9.78 1.41
N ILE A 115 -16.36 10.30 0.87
CA ILE A 115 -16.20 11.73 0.55
C ILE A 115 -16.54 12.04 -0.91
N THR A 116 -16.16 11.20 -1.87
CA THR A 116 -16.55 11.36 -3.28
C THR A 116 -16.63 10.00 -3.96
N SER A 117 -17.83 9.58 -4.36
CA SER A 117 -18.11 8.22 -4.87
C SER A 117 -18.47 8.21 -6.35
N SER A 118 -17.83 9.02 -7.20
CA SER A 118 -18.06 8.94 -8.64
C SER A 118 -17.09 7.94 -9.29
N TYR A 119 -17.65 7.03 -10.09
CA TYR A 119 -16.88 5.99 -10.77
C TYR A 119 -15.67 6.54 -11.57
N PRO A 120 -15.76 7.69 -12.28
CA PRO A 120 -14.60 8.27 -12.97
C PRO A 120 -13.44 8.62 -12.03
N ILE A 121 -13.72 9.09 -10.81
CA ILE A 121 -12.68 9.39 -9.81
C ILE A 121 -12.00 8.09 -9.38
N PHE A 122 -12.74 6.99 -9.22
CA PHE A 122 -12.15 5.69 -8.88
C PHE A 122 -11.19 5.21 -9.97
N ILE A 123 -11.56 5.33 -11.25
CA ILE A 123 -10.67 5.00 -12.36
C ILE A 123 -9.39 5.84 -12.31
N LEU A 124 -9.52 7.16 -12.12
CA LEU A 124 -8.37 8.06 -12.06
C LEU A 124 -7.42 7.72 -10.89
N VAL A 125 -7.96 7.49 -9.70
CA VAL A 125 -7.16 7.11 -8.52
C VAL A 125 -6.50 5.74 -8.73
N GLY A 126 -7.21 4.77 -9.34
CA GLY A 126 -6.65 3.46 -9.68
C GLY A 126 -5.46 3.57 -10.62
N ILE A 127 -5.53 4.42 -11.65
CA ILE A 127 -4.41 4.70 -12.55
C ILE A 127 -3.22 5.32 -11.79
N ILE A 128 -3.47 6.30 -10.91
CA ILE A 128 -2.42 6.92 -10.08
C ILE A 128 -1.72 5.87 -9.19
N TYR A 129 -2.46 4.92 -8.64
CA TYR A 129 -1.89 3.83 -7.84
C TYR A 129 -0.95 2.94 -8.66
N LEU A 130 -1.37 2.55 -9.87
CA LEU A 130 -0.55 1.73 -10.77
C LEU A 130 0.72 2.48 -11.23
N ILE A 131 0.60 3.76 -11.60
CA ILE A 131 1.76 4.59 -12.00
C ILE A 131 2.74 4.72 -10.82
N SER A 132 2.24 4.99 -9.63
CA SER A 132 3.07 5.11 -8.42
C SER A 132 3.78 3.80 -8.09
N MET A 133 3.07 2.67 -8.20
CA MET A 133 3.62 1.32 -8.03
C MET A 133 4.75 1.07 -9.03
N MET A 134 4.48 1.24 -10.33
CA MET A 134 5.46 1.01 -11.39
C MET A 134 6.70 1.89 -11.24
N HIS A 135 6.51 3.18 -10.92
CA HIS A 135 7.61 4.12 -10.70
C HIS A 135 8.48 3.68 -9.52
N LEU A 136 7.88 3.41 -8.36
CA LEU A 136 8.61 2.98 -7.17
C LEU A 136 9.33 1.64 -7.41
N GLN A 137 8.69 0.69 -8.10
CA GLN A 137 9.29 -0.62 -8.43
C GLN A 137 10.52 -0.46 -9.33
N LYS A 138 10.44 0.39 -10.36
CA LYS A 138 11.58 0.70 -11.24
C LYS A 138 12.73 1.32 -10.46
N ARG A 139 12.45 2.30 -9.60
CA ARG A 139 13.45 2.98 -8.77
C ARG A 139 14.10 2.03 -7.76
N TRP A 140 13.31 1.13 -7.17
CA TRP A 140 13.81 0.10 -6.26
C TRP A 140 14.72 -0.91 -6.95
N ASN A 141 14.39 -1.33 -8.17
CA ASN A 141 15.28 -2.20 -8.96
C ASN A 141 16.61 -1.49 -9.29
N HIS A 142 16.57 -0.21 -9.65
CA HIS A 142 17.78 0.57 -9.95
C HIS A 142 18.65 0.85 -8.72
N SER A 143 18.08 0.83 -7.51
CA SER A 143 18.82 1.06 -6.26
C SER A 143 19.37 -0.22 -5.63
N GLY A 144 19.41 -1.33 -6.37
CA GLY A 144 19.84 -2.62 -5.85
C GLY A 144 18.89 -3.16 -4.77
N GLN A 145 17.59 -2.90 -4.92
CA GLN A 145 16.54 -3.28 -3.97
C GLN A 145 16.67 -2.64 -2.58
N LYS A 146 17.26 -1.44 -2.49
CA LYS A 146 17.34 -0.65 -1.27
C LYS A 146 16.50 0.61 -1.38
N MET A 147 15.47 0.73 -0.54
CA MET A 147 14.61 1.91 -0.52
C MET A 147 15.19 3.03 0.36
N PHE A 148 15.79 2.63 1.49
CA PHE A 148 16.33 3.50 2.50
C PHE A 148 17.85 3.29 2.57
N SER A 149 18.59 4.36 2.83
CA SER A 149 20.05 4.40 2.96
C SER A 149 20.46 5.06 4.25
#